data_AF-A0A538Q1I1-F1
#
_entry.id   AF-A0A538Q1I1-F1
#
_cell.length_a   1.000
_cell.length_b   1.000
_cell.length_c   1.000
_cell.angle_alpha   90.00
_cell.angle_beta   90.00
_cell.angle_gamma   90.00
#
_symmetry.space_group_name_H-M   'P 1'
#
loop_
_entity.id
_entity.type
_entity.pdbx_description
1 polymer ?
#
loop_
_entity_poly.entity_id
_entity_poly.type
_entity_poly.pdbx_seq_one_letter_code
_entity_poly.pdbx_strand_id
1 'polypeptide(L)'
;MRQHNVYLDAFAIDRDEVSVADYRRCVAAGGCDLDPLISGDERYIHDDWPLVNVTWLEASDYCRWRGARLPTEAEWEHAARGDDVEATWPWGAVERPKDFNHGQPRAEAMREIERPQQTMLIPSPLLGDPDDSDGTVLIAPAGKYAWGEGPYGTRDQAGNVAEWTADAYIHEDNQLGYDNLAPTNPVREPKPGELTPVRVVRGGSWRQPAFVAHANLRDPFNRLYQQNLRFSHIGFLDRGVDRQRRVDLRIIALPRHADLRRGLRAGAARAVGIDLAAIPEPLLAASRQERREQRDREPVLHGTTSSSGWTSSHSTLVTS
;
A
#
# COMPACT_ATOMS: atom_id res chain seq x y z
N MET A 1 -6.62 7.64 5.27
CA MET A 1 -6.84 6.29 5.82
C MET A 1 -6.28 6.22 7.22
N ARG A 2 -6.86 5.43 8.12
CA ARG A 2 -6.27 5.18 9.44
C ARG A 2 -5.29 4.03 9.33
N GLN A 3 -4.13 4.16 9.98
CA GLN A 3 -3.22 3.04 10.15
C GLN A 3 -3.92 1.92 10.92
N HIS A 4 -3.70 0.67 10.50
CA HIS A 4 -4.21 -0.52 11.17
C HIS A 4 -3.30 -1.72 10.86
N ASN A 5 -3.46 -2.79 11.63
CA ASN A 5 -2.63 -3.98 11.48
C ASN A 5 -3.20 -4.92 10.42
N VAL A 6 -2.36 -5.28 9.46
CA VAL A 6 -2.61 -6.32 8.44
C VAL A 6 -1.60 -7.45 8.65
N TYR A 7 -2.05 -8.69 8.52
CA TYR A 7 -1.24 -9.90 8.62
C TYR A 7 -1.19 -10.59 7.27
N LEU A 8 0.00 -10.84 6.76
CA LEU A 8 0.19 -11.54 5.48
C LEU A 8 0.83 -12.90 5.73
N ASP A 9 0.34 -13.93 5.04
CA ASP A 9 1.10 -15.16 4.88
C ASP A 9 2.37 -14.86 4.08
N ALA A 10 3.39 -15.71 4.24
CA ALA A 10 4.61 -15.58 3.45
C ALA A 10 4.29 -15.62 1.95
N PHE A 11 4.91 -14.70 1.21
CA PHE A 11 4.77 -14.59 -0.23
C PHE A 11 6.12 -14.29 -0.88
N ALA A 12 6.20 -14.52 -2.18
CA ALA A 12 7.31 -14.07 -3.02
C ALA A 12 6.76 -13.01 -3.97
N ILE A 13 7.51 -11.95 -4.20
CA ILE A 13 7.21 -10.94 -5.22
C ILE A 13 8.46 -10.79 -6.07
N ASP A 14 8.27 -10.51 -7.35
CA ASP A 14 9.40 -10.25 -8.24
C ASP A 14 10.24 -9.09 -7.69
N ARG A 15 11.55 -9.20 -7.88
CA ARG A 15 12.50 -8.16 -7.47
C ARG A 15 12.32 -6.90 -8.31
N ASP A 16 12.03 -7.09 -9.59
CA ASP A 16 12.01 -6.08 -10.65
C ASP A 16 10.67 -6.16 -11.37
N GLU A 17 10.22 -5.06 -11.95
CA GLU A 17 9.03 -5.05 -12.82
C GLU A 17 9.19 -6.02 -13.98
N VAL A 18 8.08 -6.60 -14.44
CA VAL A 18 8.11 -7.53 -15.57
C VAL A 18 8.68 -6.82 -16.79
N SER A 19 9.80 -7.32 -17.31
CA SER A 19 10.48 -6.71 -18.45
C SER A 19 9.79 -7.02 -19.78
N VAL A 20 10.05 -6.20 -20.79
CA VAL A 20 9.68 -6.47 -22.18
C VAL A 20 10.17 -7.85 -22.64
N ALA A 21 11.41 -8.22 -22.32
CA ALA A 21 11.96 -9.53 -22.67
C ALA A 21 11.18 -10.68 -22.00
N ASP A 22 10.70 -10.49 -20.76
CA ASP A 22 9.91 -11.49 -20.07
C ASP A 22 8.54 -11.68 -20.70
N TYR A 23 7.85 -10.58 -21.02
CA TYR A 23 6.56 -10.62 -21.70
C TYR A 23 6.65 -11.22 -23.11
N ARG A 24 7.72 -10.91 -23.87
CA ARG A 24 7.99 -11.54 -25.17
C ARG A 24 8.09 -13.06 -25.08
N ARG A 25 8.63 -13.61 -23.99
CA ARG A 25 8.66 -15.06 -23.78
C ARG A 25 7.26 -15.63 -23.53
N CYS A 26 6.39 -14.89 -22.84
CA CYS A 26 4.99 -15.27 -22.69
C CYS A 26 4.27 -15.32 -24.03
N VAL A 27 4.45 -14.29 -24.87
CA VAL A 27 3.88 -14.22 -26.22
C VAL A 27 4.41 -15.36 -27.10
N ALA A 28 5.72 -15.57 -27.13
CA ALA A 28 6.33 -16.64 -27.93
C ALA A 28 5.86 -18.05 -27.50
N ALA A 29 5.51 -18.22 -26.22
CA ALA A 29 4.96 -19.46 -25.69
C ALA A 29 3.43 -19.59 -25.89
N GLY A 30 2.77 -18.59 -26.47
CA GLY A 30 1.31 -18.55 -26.65
C GLY A 30 0.52 -18.34 -25.35
N GLY A 31 1.17 -17.83 -24.30
CA GLY A 31 0.55 -17.55 -23.01
C GLY A 31 -0.02 -16.14 -22.87
N CYS A 32 0.43 -15.21 -23.71
CA CYS A 32 0.01 -13.81 -23.71
C CYS A 32 -0.25 -13.34 -25.14
N ASP A 33 -1.20 -12.42 -25.29
CA ASP A 33 -1.42 -11.72 -26.55
C ASP A 33 -0.50 -10.50 -26.66
N LEU A 34 -0.09 -10.20 -27.90
CA LEU A 34 0.66 -8.98 -28.21
C LEU A 34 -0.23 -8.02 -29.00
N ASP A 35 -0.84 -7.09 -28.29
CA ASP A 35 -1.62 -6.02 -28.89
C ASP A 35 -0.73 -5.11 -29.76
N PRO A 36 -1.20 -4.65 -30.94
CA PRO A 36 -0.46 -3.74 -31.78
C PRO A 36 0.04 -2.48 -31.06
N LEU A 37 -0.69 -1.96 -30.08
CA LEU A 37 -0.31 -0.81 -29.26
C LEU A 37 0.83 -1.10 -28.29
N ILE A 38 1.05 -2.36 -27.93
CA ILE A 38 2.27 -2.80 -27.22
C ILE A 38 3.42 -2.87 -28.24
N SER A 39 3.21 -3.52 -29.39
CA SER A 39 4.28 -3.74 -30.37
C SER A 39 4.77 -2.47 -31.10
N GLY A 40 3.90 -1.45 -31.20
CA GLY A 40 4.21 -0.16 -31.84
C GLY A 40 4.74 0.91 -30.87
N ASP A 41 4.86 0.57 -29.59
CA ASP A 41 5.46 1.45 -28.58
C ASP A 41 6.99 1.35 -28.70
N GLU A 42 7.68 2.46 -28.97
CA GLU A 42 9.14 2.47 -29.07
C GLU A 42 9.80 1.98 -27.77
N ARG A 43 9.13 2.10 -26.62
CA ARG A 43 9.64 1.59 -25.34
C ARG A 43 9.64 0.07 -25.29
N TYR A 44 8.78 -0.58 -26.07
CA TYR A 44 8.74 -2.02 -26.25
C TYR A 44 9.93 -2.55 -27.05
N ILE A 45 10.80 -1.71 -27.62
CA ILE A 45 12.02 -2.18 -28.30
C ILE A 45 13.14 -2.56 -27.31
N HIS A 46 13.08 -2.05 -26.07
CA HIS A 46 14.12 -2.23 -25.06
C HIS A 46 13.82 -3.43 -24.17
N ASP A 47 14.57 -4.51 -24.33
CA ASP A 47 14.35 -5.79 -23.63
C ASP A 47 14.44 -5.68 -22.10
N ASP A 48 15.28 -4.78 -21.59
CA ASP A 48 15.58 -4.57 -20.18
C ASP A 48 14.66 -3.52 -19.52
N TRP A 49 13.74 -2.93 -20.27
CA TRP A 49 12.79 -1.97 -19.73
C TRP A 49 11.55 -2.68 -19.18
N PRO A 50 10.94 -2.13 -18.11
CA PRO A 50 9.62 -2.53 -17.66
C PRO A 50 8.60 -2.52 -18.81
N LEU A 51 7.78 -3.57 -18.86
CA LEU A 51 6.62 -3.62 -19.72
C LEU A 51 5.57 -2.63 -19.23
N VAL A 52 5.12 -1.75 -20.12
CA VAL A 52 4.02 -0.81 -19.90
C VAL A 52 2.96 -0.96 -20.98
N ASN A 53 1.91 -0.13 -20.91
CA ASN A 53 0.83 -0.11 -21.90
C ASN A 53 0.07 -1.44 -21.97
N VAL A 54 0.02 -2.14 -20.84
CA VAL A 54 -0.67 -3.42 -20.64
C VAL A 54 -1.93 -3.21 -19.81
N THR A 55 -3.01 -3.91 -20.15
CA THR A 55 -4.22 -3.93 -19.32
C THR A 55 -3.98 -4.77 -18.07
N TRP A 56 -4.80 -4.58 -17.03
CA TRP A 56 -4.75 -5.45 -15.85
C TRP A 56 -5.04 -6.90 -16.22
N LEU A 57 -5.93 -7.15 -17.19
CA LEU A 57 -6.27 -8.49 -17.66
C LEU A 57 -5.06 -9.21 -18.25
N GLU A 58 -4.32 -8.55 -19.14
CA GLU A 58 -3.11 -9.12 -19.74
C GLU A 58 -1.97 -9.29 -18.72
N ALA A 59 -1.80 -8.34 -17.80
CA ALA A 59 -0.87 -8.51 -16.69
C ALA A 59 -1.22 -9.75 -15.85
N SER A 60 -2.51 -9.95 -15.58
CA SER A 60 -3.03 -11.13 -14.88
C SER A 60 -2.79 -12.41 -15.68
N ASP A 61 -2.98 -12.40 -16.99
CA ASP A 61 -2.75 -13.55 -17.87
C ASP A 61 -1.26 -13.92 -17.93
N TYR A 62 -0.35 -12.94 -18.01
CA TYR A 62 1.08 -13.18 -17.88
C TYR A 62 1.42 -13.87 -16.57
N CYS A 63 0.90 -13.35 -15.45
CA CYS A 63 1.16 -13.93 -14.13
C CYS A 63 0.65 -15.38 -14.10
N ARG A 64 -0.58 -15.64 -14.58
CA ARG A 64 -1.13 -17.00 -14.66
C ARG A 64 -0.29 -17.93 -15.53
N TRP A 65 0.22 -17.45 -16.66
CA TRP A 65 1.10 -18.22 -17.54
C TRP A 65 2.39 -18.64 -16.83
N ARG A 66 2.97 -17.77 -16.00
CA ARG A 66 4.11 -18.13 -15.12
C ARG A 66 3.72 -18.99 -13.91
N GLY A 67 2.44 -19.32 -13.75
CA GLY A 67 1.91 -20.04 -12.60
C GLY A 67 1.79 -19.16 -11.35
N ALA A 68 1.81 -17.84 -11.51
CA ALA A 68 1.88 -16.81 -10.47
C ALA A 68 0.61 -15.93 -10.47
N ARG A 69 0.64 -14.77 -9.80
CA ARG A 69 -0.48 -13.80 -9.76
C ARG A 69 0.02 -12.38 -9.52
N LEU A 70 -0.79 -11.36 -9.80
CA LEU A 70 -0.51 -10.00 -9.31
C LEU A 70 -0.47 -9.97 -7.77
N PRO A 71 0.39 -9.15 -7.14
CA PRO A 71 0.37 -8.95 -5.70
C PRO A 71 -0.94 -8.30 -5.26
N THR A 72 -1.43 -8.61 -4.05
CA THR A 72 -2.45 -7.76 -3.44
C THR A 72 -1.83 -6.41 -3.10
N GLU A 73 -2.66 -5.38 -2.94
CA GLU A 73 -2.16 -4.06 -2.53
C GLU A 73 -1.40 -4.13 -1.19
N ALA A 74 -1.86 -4.98 -0.27
CA ALA A 74 -1.21 -5.14 1.02
C ALA A 74 0.15 -5.83 0.89
N GLU A 75 0.26 -6.83 0.03
CA GLU A 75 1.53 -7.48 -0.30
C GLU A 75 2.49 -6.49 -0.96
N TRP A 76 2.00 -5.67 -1.89
CA TRP A 76 2.79 -4.66 -2.56
C TRP A 76 3.36 -3.64 -1.58
N GLU A 77 2.50 -3.08 -0.70
CA GLU A 77 2.92 -2.10 0.29
C GLU A 77 3.90 -2.71 1.30
N HIS A 78 3.64 -3.93 1.77
CA HIS A 78 4.57 -4.61 2.69
C HIS A 78 5.91 -4.90 2.02
N ALA A 79 5.91 -5.29 0.74
CA ALA A 79 7.15 -5.47 -0.02
C ALA A 79 7.96 -4.16 -0.11
N ALA A 80 7.27 -3.04 -0.30
CA ALA A 80 7.89 -1.72 -0.44
C ALA A 80 8.51 -1.23 0.88
N ARG A 81 7.76 -1.23 1.98
CA ARG A 81 8.20 -0.57 3.24
C ARG A 81 8.52 -1.52 4.39
N GLY A 82 8.30 -2.81 4.23
CA GLY A 82 8.51 -3.80 5.29
C GLY A 82 7.64 -3.55 6.52
N ASP A 83 8.23 -3.73 7.70
CA ASP A 83 7.59 -3.48 9.00
C ASP A 83 7.71 -2.02 9.49
N ASP A 84 8.39 -1.16 8.73
CA ASP A 84 8.53 0.25 9.10
C ASP A 84 7.23 1.01 8.78
N VAL A 85 6.55 1.47 9.82
CA VAL A 85 5.29 2.22 9.72
C VAL A 85 5.50 3.69 9.40
N GLU A 86 6.73 4.21 9.59
CA GLU A 86 7.11 5.59 9.30
C GLU A 86 7.79 5.71 7.92
N ALA A 87 8.11 4.59 7.26
CA ALA A 87 8.66 4.57 5.93
C ALA A 87 7.65 5.07 4.89
N THR A 88 7.90 6.28 4.39
CA THR A 88 7.17 6.89 3.27
C THR A 88 7.60 6.29 1.93
N TRP A 89 8.86 5.91 1.81
CA TRP A 89 9.50 5.34 0.61
C TRP A 89 10.06 3.95 0.91
N PRO A 90 10.41 3.15 -0.12
CA PRO A 90 11.02 1.85 0.11
C PRO A 90 12.32 1.90 0.95
N TRP A 91 13.05 3.00 0.84
CA TRP A 91 14.28 3.26 1.60
C TRP A 91 14.07 4.07 2.90
N GLY A 92 12.82 4.27 3.34
CA GLY A 92 12.49 4.95 4.59
C GLY A 92 11.83 6.33 4.42
N ALA A 93 11.94 7.18 5.43
CA ALA A 93 11.16 8.43 5.51
C ALA A 93 11.75 9.62 4.73
N VAL A 94 13.00 9.55 4.29
CA VAL A 94 13.70 10.68 3.65
C VAL A 94 13.50 10.65 2.14
N GLU A 95 12.91 11.71 1.60
CA GLU A 95 12.76 11.88 0.15
C GLU A 95 14.12 12.03 -0.53
N ARG A 96 14.28 11.33 -1.65
CA ARG A 96 15.51 11.32 -2.46
C ARG A 96 15.15 11.48 -3.94
N PRO A 97 14.78 12.68 -4.41
CA PRO A 97 14.22 12.93 -5.75
C PRO A 97 15.24 12.79 -6.90
N LYS A 98 16.39 12.16 -6.65
CA LYS A 98 17.38 11.81 -7.67
C LYS A 98 17.76 10.33 -7.64
N ASP A 99 17.22 9.60 -6.65
CA ASP A 99 17.52 8.19 -6.38
C ASP A 99 16.33 7.29 -6.76
N PHE A 100 15.38 7.79 -7.56
CA PHE A 100 14.32 7.02 -8.22
C PHE A 100 13.77 7.82 -9.42
N ASN A 101 13.09 7.15 -10.34
CA ASN A 101 12.58 7.74 -11.57
C ASN A 101 11.18 8.34 -11.38
N HIS A 102 11.01 9.64 -11.57
CA HIS A 102 9.70 10.29 -11.43
C HIS A 102 9.48 11.42 -12.42
N GLY A 103 8.24 11.89 -12.50
CA GLY A 103 7.89 13.11 -13.21
C GLY A 103 7.77 14.31 -12.29
N GLN A 104 7.48 15.46 -12.89
CA GLN A 104 7.26 16.72 -12.19
C GLN A 104 5.78 17.13 -12.24
N PRO A 105 5.24 17.78 -11.19
CA PRO A 105 3.88 18.31 -11.23
C PRO A 105 3.68 19.28 -12.41
N ARG A 106 2.56 19.16 -13.12
CA ARG A 106 2.16 20.21 -14.07
C ARG A 106 1.85 21.51 -13.34
N ALA A 107 2.27 22.64 -13.91
CA ALA A 107 2.02 23.96 -13.33
C ALA A 107 0.52 24.22 -13.12
N GLU A 108 -0.34 23.73 -14.02
CA GLU A 108 -1.79 23.80 -13.90
C GLU A 108 -2.33 22.90 -12.78
N ALA A 109 -1.77 21.70 -12.61
CA ALA A 109 -2.15 20.79 -11.53
C ALA A 109 -1.77 21.34 -10.16
N MET A 110 -0.61 21.99 -10.03
CA MET A 110 -0.21 22.68 -8.79
C MET A 110 -1.19 23.79 -8.40
N ARG A 111 -1.70 24.55 -9.39
CA ARG A 111 -2.71 25.60 -9.14
C ARG A 111 -4.05 25.04 -8.68
N GLU A 112 -4.39 23.80 -9.03
CA GLU A 112 -5.60 23.12 -8.54
C GLU A 112 -5.41 22.48 -7.16
N ILE A 113 -4.23 21.92 -6.87
CA ILE A 113 -3.87 21.42 -5.52
C ILE A 113 -3.93 22.55 -4.48
N GLU A 114 -3.57 23.77 -4.87
CA GLU A 114 -3.64 24.96 -4.02
C GLU A 114 -5.08 25.46 -3.76
N ARG A 115 -6.11 24.90 -4.43
CA ARG A 115 -7.52 25.30 -4.23
C ARG A 115 -8.18 24.45 -3.13
N PRO A 116 -8.64 25.03 -1.99
CA PRO A 116 -9.00 24.26 -0.80
C PRO A 116 -10.24 23.35 -0.87
N GLN A 117 -10.94 23.17 -2.01
CA GLN A 117 -12.29 22.60 -2.00
C GLN A 117 -12.72 21.70 -3.18
N GLN A 118 -11.84 21.19 -4.05
CA GLN A 118 -12.30 20.29 -5.11
C GLN A 118 -11.50 19.00 -5.25
N THR A 119 -12.24 17.90 -5.22
CA THR A 119 -11.92 16.57 -5.74
C THR A 119 -10.95 16.68 -6.93
N MET A 120 -9.73 16.15 -6.82
CA MET A 120 -8.75 16.10 -7.91
C MET A 120 -9.37 15.50 -9.18
N LEU A 121 -9.93 16.32 -10.06
CA LEU A 121 -10.63 15.91 -11.29
C LEU A 121 -9.73 15.86 -12.51
N ILE A 122 -8.47 16.26 -12.36
CA ILE A 122 -7.45 16.23 -13.40
C ILE A 122 -7.09 14.77 -13.71
N PRO A 123 -7.34 14.21 -14.90
CA PRO A 123 -6.89 12.84 -15.22
C PRO A 123 -5.38 12.66 -14.97
N SER A 124 -4.92 11.45 -14.58
CA SER A 124 -3.48 11.13 -14.38
C SER A 124 -2.55 11.64 -15.50
N PRO A 125 -2.91 11.60 -16.80
CA PRO A 125 -2.11 12.20 -17.88
C PRO A 125 -1.88 13.71 -17.77
N LEU A 126 -2.63 14.39 -16.90
CA LEU A 126 -2.57 15.82 -16.62
C LEU A 126 -1.97 16.15 -15.25
N LEU A 127 -1.61 15.16 -14.42
CA LEU A 127 -1.02 15.40 -13.10
C LEU A 127 0.45 15.82 -13.19
N GLY A 128 1.19 15.21 -14.11
CA GLY A 128 2.62 15.46 -14.25
C GLY A 128 3.12 15.31 -15.67
N ASP A 129 4.27 15.90 -15.89
CA ASP A 129 5.07 15.76 -17.09
C ASP A 129 6.33 14.96 -16.81
N PRO A 130 6.86 14.27 -17.82
CA PRO A 130 8.18 13.65 -17.72
C PRO A 130 9.21 14.73 -17.38
N ASP A 131 10.17 14.38 -16.54
CA ASP A 131 11.29 15.25 -16.20
C ASP A 131 12.59 14.45 -16.24
N ASP A 132 13.74 15.12 -16.31
CA ASP A 132 15.06 14.49 -16.38
C ASP A 132 15.93 14.84 -15.16
N SER A 133 15.32 15.35 -14.09
CA SER A 133 16.03 15.83 -12.90
C SER A 133 16.71 14.71 -12.12
N ASP A 134 16.22 13.48 -12.28
CA ASP A 134 16.81 12.23 -11.79
C ASP A 134 17.79 11.56 -12.79
N GLY A 135 17.95 12.12 -14.00
CA GLY A 135 18.79 11.58 -15.07
C GLY A 135 18.11 10.55 -15.99
N THR A 136 16.80 10.39 -15.94
CA THR A 136 15.98 9.61 -16.89
C THR A 136 14.75 10.40 -17.30
N VAL A 137 14.53 10.62 -18.60
CA VAL A 137 13.36 11.36 -19.09
C VAL A 137 12.07 10.51 -19.06
N LEU A 138 12.19 9.21 -19.36
CA LEU A 138 11.05 8.29 -19.52
C LEU A 138 11.23 7.09 -18.61
N ILE A 139 11.12 5.87 -19.14
CA ILE A 139 11.34 4.63 -18.40
C ILE A 139 12.85 4.39 -18.23
N ALA A 140 13.24 3.91 -17.05
CA ALA A 140 14.59 3.42 -16.76
C ALA A 140 14.62 1.89 -16.83
N PRO A 141 15.76 1.27 -17.19
CA PRO A 141 15.97 -0.15 -16.92
C PRO A 141 15.79 -0.46 -15.44
N ALA A 142 15.19 -1.61 -15.14
CA ALA A 142 14.87 -1.98 -13.76
C ALA A 142 16.11 -2.00 -12.86
N GLY A 143 16.02 -1.25 -11.76
CA GLY A 143 17.04 -1.05 -10.76
C GLY A 143 18.25 -0.23 -11.21
N LYS A 144 18.05 0.70 -12.16
CA LYS A 144 19.00 1.79 -12.43
C LYS A 144 19.36 2.55 -11.14
N TYR A 145 18.42 2.70 -10.21
CA TYR A 145 18.59 3.45 -8.97
C TYR A 145 18.85 2.51 -7.80
N ALA A 146 20.11 2.21 -7.53
CA ALA A 146 20.51 1.25 -6.48
C ALA A 146 20.05 1.65 -5.06
N TRP A 147 19.90 2.95 -4.79
CA TRP A 147 19.40 3.46 -3.50
C TRP A 147 17.88 3.35 -3.35
N GLY A 148 17.17 2.96 -4.42
CA GLY A 148 15.74 2.75 -4.45
C GLY A 148 15.28 1.40 -3.90
N GLU A 149 16.21 0.50 -3.53
CA GLU A 149 15.89 -0.83 -3.02
C GLU A 149 15.11 -0.79 -1.70
N GLY A 150 14.00 -1.53 -1.65
CA GLY A 150 13.22 -1.76 -0.44
C GLY A 150 13.91 -2.69 0.56
N PRO A 151 13.35 -2.88 1.77
CA PRO A 151 13.94 -3.70 2.83
C PRO A 151 14.04 -5.18 2.46
N TYR A 152 13.26 -5.61 1.48
CA TYR A 152 13.29 -6.95 0.90
C TYR A 152 13.91 -6.95 -0.51
N GLY A 153 14.74 -5.98 -0.86
CA GLY A 153 15.50 -5.96 -2.11
C GLY A 153 14.68 -5.81 -3.40
N THR A 154 13.37 -5.59 -3.30
CA THR A 154 12.53 -5.12 -4.41
C THR A 154 13.05 -3.76 -4.88
N ARG A 155 13.12 -3.58 -6.19
CA ARG A 155 13.59 -2.36 -6.85
C ARG A 155 12.40 -1.62 -7.44
N ASP A 156 12.57 -0.31 -7.59
CA ASP A 156 11.69 0.57 -8.35
C ASP A 156 10.20 0.59 -7.93
N GLN A 157 9.84 0.04 -6.76
CA GLN A 157 8.49 0.20 -6.20
C GLN A 157 8.12 1.66 -5.87
N ALA A 158 9.10 2.56 -5.91
CA ALA A 158 8.88 3.98 -5.96
C ALA A 158 9.35 4.52 -7.31
N GLY A 159 8.41 4.97 -8.13
CA GLY A 159 8.66 5.56 -9.43
C GLY A 159 8.80 4.53 -10.54
N ASN A 160 9.56 4.91 -11.57
CA ASN A 160 9.71 4.18 -12.82
C ASN A 160 8.35 3.92 -13.48
N VAL A 161 7.69 2.80 -13.21
CA VAL A 161 6.34 2.52 -13.71
C VAL A 161 5.39 2.25 -12.55
N ALA A 162 4.18 2.78 -12.64
CA ALA A 162 3.17 2.49 -11.65
C ALA A 162 2.69 1.05 -11.86
N GLU A 163 2.28 0.38 -10.79
CA GLU A 163 2.10 -1.07 -10.85
C GLU A 163 0.66 -1.49 -10.56
N TRP A 164 0.10 -2.33 -11.45
CA TRP A 164 -1.16 -3.02 -11.22
C TRP A 164 -1.08 -3.95 -9.99
N THR A 165 -2.09 -3.90 -9.14
CA THR A 165 -2.30 -4.86 -8.04
C THR A 165 -3.59 -5.66 -8.25
N ALA A 166 -3.77 -6.76 -7.52
CA ALA A 166 -4.93 -7.63 -7.65
C ALA A 166 -6.26 -6.95 -7.23
N ASP A 167 -6.18 -6.02 -6.28
CA ASP A 167 -7.33 -5.42 -5.62
C ASP A 167 -8.20 -4.58 -6.57
N ALA A 168 -9.51 -4.75 -6.46
CA ALA A 168 -10.47 -3.82 -7.00
C ALA A 168 -10.43 -2.51 -6.21
N TYR A 169 -10.48 -1.38 -6.92
CA TYR A 169 -10.66 -0.09 -6.31
C TYR A 169 -12.15 0.26 -6.30
N ILE A 170 -12.71 0.59 -5.14
CA ILE A 170 -14.12 0.97 -5.05
C ILE A 170 -14.17 2.47 -4.75
N HIS A 171 -14.90 3.24 -5.56
CA HIS A 171 -14.95 4.71 -5.42
C HIS A 171 -15.49 5.19 -4.07
N GLU A 172 -16.41 4.44 -3.46
CA GLU A 172 -16.91 4.68 -2.11
C GLU A 172 -15.84 4.42 -1.03
N ASP A 173 -14.81 3.64 -1.37
CA ASP A 173 -13.70 3.26 -0.50
C ASP A 173 -12.50 4.22 -0.60
N ASN A 174 -12.68 5.39 -1.23
CA ASN A 174 -11.62 6.40 -1.37
C ASN A 174 -11.01 6.81 -0.01
N GLN A 175 -11.69 6.51 1.10
CA GLN A 175 -11.18 6.66 2.46
C GLN A 175 -11.00 5.36 3.25
N LEU A 176 -11.49 4.23 2.73
CA LEU A 176 -11.58 2.99 3.48
C LEU A 176 -10.39 2.07 3.29
N GLY A 177 -9.55 2.15 2.26
CA GLY A 177 -8.33 1.33 2.30
C GLY A 177 -8.63 -0.18 2.39
N TYR A 178 -8.06 -0.84 3.40
CA TYR A 178 -8.43 -2.19 3.85
C TYR A 178 -9.46 -2.21 4.99
N ASP A 179 -10.00 -1.06 5.41
CA ASP A 179 -11.13 -0.97 6.33
C ASP A 179 -12.26 -1.88 5.80
N ASN A 180 -12.84 -2.63 6.74
CA ASN A 180 -13.87 -3.65 6.50
C ASN A 180 -13.41 -4.90 5.73
N LEU A 181 -12.11 -5.08 5.47
CA LEU A 181 -11.56 -6.37 5.03
C LEU A 181 -11.09 -7.20 6.23
N ALA A 182 -10.88 -8.50 6.00
CA ALA A 182 -10.25 -9.36 6.98
C ALA A 182 -8.82 -8.86 7.27
N PRO A 183 -8.36 -8.88 8.53
CA PRO A 183 -7.02 -8.41 8.86
C PRO A 183 -5.94 -9.37 8.34
N THR A 184 -6.29 -10.58 7.89
CA THR A 184 -5.35 -11.56 7.35
C THR A 184 -5.55 -11.70 5.84
N ASN A 185 -4.46 -11.50 5.07
CA ASN A 185 -4.44 -11.52 3.60
C ASN A 185 -5.60 -10.75 2.96
N PRO A 186 -5.77 -9.44 3.27
CA PRO A 186 -6.85 -8.66 2.67
C PRO A 186 -6.67 -8.59 1.15
N VAL A 187 -7.77 -8.84 0.45
CA VAL A 187 -7.93 -8.57 -0.97
C VAL A 187 -9.34 -8.05 -1.19
N ARG A 188 -9.47 -6.95 -1.92
CA ARG A 188 -10.77 -6.39 -2.30
C ARG A 188 -11.20 -6.95 -3.65
N GLU A 189 -12.30 -7.70 -3.64
CA GLU A 189 -12.91 -8.19 -4.87
C GLU A 189 -13.82 -7.12 -5.53
N PRO A 190 -13.99 -7.16 -6.86
CA PRO A 190 -14.97 -6.34 -7.56
C PRO A 190 -16.39 -6.47 -7.01
N LYS A 191 -17.23 -5.45 -7.18
CA LYS A 191 -18.64 -5.55 -6.79
C LYS A 191 -19.34 -6.61 -7.67
N PRO A 192 -20.27 -7.42 -7.10
CA PRO A 192 -21.03 -8.37 -7.90
C PRO A 192 -21.74 -7.68 -9.08
N GLY A 193 -21.52 -8.19 -10.30
CA GLY A 193 -22.10 -7.65 -11.53
C GLY A 193 -21.34 -6.47 -12.16
N GLU A 194 -20.22 -6.04 -11.57
CA GLU A 194 -19.36 -5.02 -12.17
C GLU A 194 -18.58 -5.59 -13.36
N LEU A 195 -18.81 -5.04 -14.55
CA LEU A 195 -18.24 -5.55 -15.80
C LEU A 195 -16.79 -5.09 -16.02
N THR A 196 -16.50 -3.84 -15.67
CA THR A 196 -15.19 -3.20 -15.89
C THR A 196 -14.72 -2.54 -14.59
N PRO A 197 -14.42 -3.35 -13.55
CA PRO A 197 -13.91 -2.81 -12.30
C PRO A 197 -12.63 -2.04 -12.53
N VAL A 198 -12.49 -0.96 -11.78
CA VAL A 198 -11.22 -0.26 -11.65
C VAL A 198 -10.32 -1.00 -10.66
N ARG A 199 -9.02 -0.95 -10.88
CA ARG A 199 -8.03 -1.71 -10.12
C ARG A 199 -7.09 -0.76 -9.40
N VAL A 200 -6.58 -1.21 -8.26
CA VAL A 200 -5.60 -0.44 -7.50
C VAL A 200 -4.26 -0.47 -8.21
N VAL A 201 -3.70 0.72 -8.41
CA VAL A 201 -2.35 0.99 -8.89
C VAL A 201 -1.56 1.72 -7.81
N ARG A 202 -0.28 1.38 -7.72
CA ARG A 202 0.66 1.82 -6.67
C ARG A 202 1.99 2.27 -7.29
N GLY A 203 2.84 2.91 -6.48
CA GLY A 203 4.25 3.14 -6.79
C GLY A 203 4.58 4.40 -7.59
N GLY A 204 3.62 5.02 -8.28
CA GLY A 204 3.91 6.19 -9.11
C GLY A 204 4.79 5.85 -10.32
N SER A 205 5.18 6.84 -11.13
CA SER A 205 5.89 6.58 -12.39
C SER A 205 6.74 7.77 -12.84
N TRP A 206 7.55 7.56 -13.88
CA TRP A 206 8.34 8.57 -14.62
C TRP A 206 7.54 9.78 -15.12
N ARG A 207 6.20 9.71 -15.10
CA ARG A 207 5.32 10.80 -15.53
C ARG A 207 4.67 11.53 -14.35
N GLN A 208 4.66 10.93 -13.17
CA GLN A 208 3.90 11.42 -12.03
C GLN A 208 4.83 12.04 -11.00
N PRO A 209 4.37 13.08 -10.27
CA PRO A 209 5.16 13.68 -9.20
C PRO A 209 5.68 12.66 -8.19
N ALA A 210 6.87 12.93 -7.67
CA ALA A 210 7.51 12.16 -6.60
C ALA A 210 6.51 11.68 -5.53
N PHE A 211 5.68 12.57 -4.96
CA PHE A 211 4.77 12.18 -3.86
C PHE A 211 3.80 11.03 -4.19
N VAL A 212 3.51 10.76 -5.47
CA VAL A 212 2.65 9.63 -5.89
C VAL A 212 3.33 8.28 -5.62
N ALA A 213 4.66 8.26 -5.58
CA ALA A 213 5.49 7.10 -5.37
C ALA A 213 5.71 6.73 -3.89
N HIS A 214 4.99 7.38 -2.97
CA HIS A 214 4.98 6.97 -1.57
C HIS A 214 4.43 5.54 -1.42
N ALA A 215 5.15 4.71 -0.65
CA ALA A 215 4.86 3.30 -0.44
C ALA A 215 3.47 3.06 0.18
N ASN A 216 2.93 4.02 0.94
CA ASN A 216 1.61 3.95 1.59
C ASN A 216 0.48 4.65 0.81
N LEU A 217 0.78 5.26 -0.34
CA LEU A 217 -0.18 6.04 -1.11
C LEU A 217 -0.78 5.21 -2.25
N ARG A 218 -2.11 5.20 -2.32
CA ARG A 218 -2.84 4.76 -3.51
C ARG A 218 -2.74 5.86 -4.55
N ASP A 219 -2.49 5.51 -5.81
CA ASP A 219 -2.56 6.50 -6.88
C ASP A 219 -3.91 7.26 -6.80
N PRO A 220 -3.90 8.60 -6.69
CA PRO A 220 -5.12 9.40 -6.59
C PRO A 220 -6.11 9.21 -7.75
N PHE A 221 -5.65 8.62 -8.85
CA PHE A 221 -6.40 8.36 -10.07
C PHE A 221 -6.83 6.91 -10.24
N ASN A 222 -6.73 6.09 -9.20
CA ASN A 222 -7.24 4.71 -9.21
C ASN A 222 -8.70 4.59 -9.68
N ARG A 223 -9.49 5.66 -9.52
CA ARG A 223 -10.84 5.75 -10.08
C ARG A 223 -10.94 5.74 -11.62
N LEU A 224 -9.83 5.90 -12.34
CA LEU A 224 -9.78 5.94 -13.80
C LEU A 224 -9.21 4.64 -14.40
N TYR A 225 -8.58 3.81 -13.58
CA TYR A 225 -7.79 2.67 -14.02
C TYR A 225 -8.66 1.42 -14.16
N GLN A 226 -9.53 1.43 -15.17
CA GLN A 226 -10.36 0.28 -15.53
C GLN A 226 -9.49 -0.89 -16.00
N GLN A 227 -9.84 -2.10 -15.59
CA GLN A 227 -9.01 -3.30 -15.82
C GLN A 227 -8.71 -3.63 -17.30
N ASN A 228 -9.51 -3.12 -18.23
CA ASN A 228 -9.39 -3.34 -19.68
C ASN A 228 -8.82 -2.13 -20.44
N LEU A 229 -8.36 -1.09 -19.74
CA LEU A 229 -7.70 0.08 -20.33
C LEU A 229 -6.18 -0.03 -20.18
N ARG A 230 -5.47 0.62 -21.11
CA ARG A 230 -4.01 0.68 -21.14
C ARG A 230 -3.53 2.07 -20.76
N PHE A 231 -2.40 2.12 -20.08
CA PHE A 231 -1.76 3.36 -19.68
C PHE A 231 -0.26 3.26 -19.93
N SER A 232 0.30 4.29 -20.56
CA SER A 232 1.71 4.31 -20.96
C SER A 232 2.69 4.25 -19.79
N HIS A 233 2.25 4.53 -18.57
CA HIS A 233 3.10 4.60 -17.38
C HIS A 233 2.80 3.50 -16.37
N ILE A 234 1.92 2.55 -16.72
CA ILE A 234 1.51 1.46 -15.82
C ILE A 234 2.03 0.12 -16.36
N GLY A 235 2.80 -0.56 -15.51
CA GLY A 235 3.28 -1.92 -15.66
C GLY A 235 2.82 -2.79 -14.48
N PHE A 236 3.62 -3.77 -14.08
CA PHE A 236 3.28 -4.65 -12.94
C PHE A 236 4.48 -5.47 -12.42
N LEU A 237 4.38 -5.87 -11.16
CA LEU A 237 5.14 -6.96 -10.55
C LEU A 237 4.35 -8.27 -10.58
N ASP A 238 5.05 -9.39 -10.70
CA ASP A 238 4.47 -10.73 -10.59
C ASP A 238 4.80 -11.37 -9.22
N ARG A 239 3.81 -11.98 -8.57
CA ARG A 239 3.97 -12.78 -7.34
C ARG A 239 4.39 -14.20 -7.73
N GLY A 240 5.64 -14.37 -8.16
CA GLY A 240 6.16 -15.61 -8.72
C GLY A 240 5.88 -16.87 -7.88
N VAL A 241 5.77 -18.03 -8.55
CA VAL A 241 5.85 -19.34 -7.89
C VAL A 241 7.27 -19.86 -7.99
N ASP A 242 7.95 -19.88 -6.85
CA ASP A 242 9.29 -20.42 -6.60
C ASP A 242 9.81 -21.41 -7.63
N ARG A 243 10.56 -20.94 -8.65
CA ARG A 243 11.61 -21.70 -9.35
C ARG A 243 12.72 -20.77 -9.90
N GLN A 244 13.91 -20.89 -9.30
CA GLN A 244 15.24 -20.74 -9.93
C GLN A 244 15.89 -19.36 -10.15
N ARG A 245 15.27 -18.23 -9.82
CA ARG A 245 15.98 -16.92 -9.70
C ARG A 245 15.64 -16.26 -8.36
N ARG A 246 16.18 -16.80 -7.26
CA ARG A 246 15.98 -16.25 -5.91
C ARG A 246 17.13 -15.34 -5.52
N VAL A 247 16.80 -14.10 -5.15
CA VAL A 247 17.31 -13.54 -3.90
C VAL A 247 16.44 -14.18 -2.82
N ASP A 248 17.03 -14.84 -1.82
CA ASP A 248 16.30 -15.47 -0.71
C ASP A 248 15.60 -14.41 0.14
N LEU A 249 14.41 -13.99 -0.27
CA LEU A 249 13.53 -13.17 0.55
C LEU A 249 12.79 -14.07 1.53
N ARG A 250 13.45 -14.35 2.66
CA ARG A 250 12.77 -14.80 3.87
C ARG A 250 12.04 -13.60 4.46
N ILE A 251 10.85 -13.29 3.93
CA ILE A 251 9.91 -12.42 4.63
C ILE A 251 9.53 -13.16 5.93
N ILE A 252 9.97 -12.64 7.07
CA ILE A 252 9.64 -13.21 8.38
C ILE A 252 8.18 -12.84 8.67
N ALA A 253 7.25 -13.73 8.28
CA ALA A 253 5.88 -13.64 8.74
C ALA A 253 5.87 -13.79 10.27
N LEU A 254 5.36 -12.79 10.99
CA LEU A 254 5.14 -12.89 12.42
C LEU A 254 4.11 -14.02 12.69
N PRO A 255 4.34 -14.87 13.71
CA PRO A 255 3.44 -15.97 14.02
C PRO A 255 2.05 -15.45 14.42
N ARG A 256 1.01 -16.24 14.08
CA ARG A 256 -0.39 -15.91 14.35
C ARG A 256 -0.60 -15.57 15.83
N HIS A 257 -1.54 -14.66 16.11
CA HIS A 257 -1.87 -14.13 17.44
C HIS A 257 -2.15 -15.18 18.55
N ALA A 258 -2.40 -16.45 18.18
CA ALA A 258 -2.53 -17.58 19.11
C ALA A 258 -1.19 -18.07 19.69
N ASP A 259 -0.09 -17.92 18.95
CA ASP A 259 1.24 -18.41 19.34
C ASP A 259 1.99 -17.44 20.25
N LEU A 260 1.70 -16.13 20.14
CA LEU A 260 2.21 -15.08 21.03
C LEU A 260 1.85 -15.32 22.51
N ARG A 261 0.67 -15.89 22.79
CA ARG A 261 0.25 -16.20 24.18
C ARG A 261 1.03 -17.37 24.80
N ARG A 262 1.57 -18.29 23.99
CA ARG A 262 2.42 -19.40 24.47
C ARG A 262 3.88 -18.97 24.60
N GLY A 263 4.38 -18.15 23.67
CA GLY A 263 5.77 -17.67 23.68
C GLY A 263 6.12 -16.76 24.86
N LEU A 264 5.21 -15.88 25.29
CA LEU A 264 5.46 -14.96 26.41
C LEU A 264 5.65 -15.67 27.77
N ARG A 265 5.15 -16.91 27.95
CA ARG A 265 5.39 -17.69 29.17
C ARG A 265 6.73 -18.41 29.18
N ALA A 266 7.33 -18.67 28.02
CA ALA A 266 8.59 -19.40 27.91
C ALA A 266 9.81 -18.48 27.70
N GLY A 267 9.62 -17.28 27.12
CA GLY A 267 10.70 -16.36 26.77
C GLY A 267 11.17 -15.41 27.88
N ALA A 268 10.36 -15.15 28.90
CA ALA A 268 10.70 -14.19 29.96
C ALA A 268 11.81 -14.66 30.92
N ALA A 269 12.15 -15.96 30.92
CA ALA A 269 13.16 -16.53 31.82
C ALA A 269 14.59 -16.60 31.24
N ARG A 270 14.81 -16.17 29.99
CA ARG A 270 16.11 -16.37 29.31
C ARG A 270 16.77 -15.09 28.77
N ALA A 271 16.11 -13.93 28.87
CA ALA A 271 16.59 -12.67 28.27
C ALA A 271 17.22 -11.68 29.26
N VAL A 272 17.28 -11.98 30.55
CA VAL A 272 17.99 -11.14 31.52
C VAL A 272 18.80 -12.07 32.41
N GLY A 273 20.13 -12.08 32.21
CA GLY A 273 21.07 -12.86 33.01
C GLY A 273 21.14 -12.36 34.45
N ILE A 274 20.09 -12.62 35.22
CA ILE A 274 19.99 -12.35 36.65
C ILE A 274 20.04 -13.70 37.35
N ASP A 275 21.06 -13.89 38.18
CA ASP A 275 21.12 -15.01 39.11
C ASP A 275 20.10 -14.78 40.23
N LEU A 276 19.00 -15.53 40.17
CA LEU A 276 17.89 -15.46 41.13
C LEU A 276 18.24 -16.03 42.51
N ALA A 277 19.45 -16.56 42.73
CA ALA A 277 19.88 -17.11 44.01
C ALA A 277 20.48 -16.08 44.99
N ALA A 278 20.59 -14.79 44.61
CA ALA A 278 21.32 -13.78 45.39
C ALA A 278 20.48 -12.61 45.93
N ILE A 279 19.16 -12.74 46.04
CA ILE A 279 18.29 -11.67 46.58
C ILE A 279 17.86 -12.03 48.01
N PRO A 280 18.28 -11.28 49.06
CA PRO A 280 17.71 -11.39 50.39
C PRO A 280 16.34 -10.70 50.46
N GLU A 281 15.30 -11.43 50.89
CA GLU A 281 14.05 -10.85 51.42
C GLU A 281 14.35 -10.04 52.70
N PRO A 282 13.68 -8.90 53.00
CA PRO A 282 12.25 -8.66 52.75
C PRO A 282 11.86 -7.24 52.29
N LEU A 283 10.72 -7.11 51.59
CA LEU A 283 9.70 -6.05 51.80
C LEU A 283 8.51 -6.18 50.83
N LEU A 284 7.78 -7.29 50.97
CA LEU A 284 6.39 -7.40 50.53
C LEU A 284 5.45 -6.69 51.54
N ALA A 285 5.59 -5.38 51.71
CA ALA A 285 4.71 -4.58 52.56
C ALA A 285 4.73 -3.08 52.22
N ALA A 286 4.48 -2.69 50.97
CA ALA A 286 4.22 -1.28 50.64
C ALA A 286 3.15 -1.08 49.54
N SER A 287 2.86 -2.07 48.69
CA SER A 287 1.98 -1.86 47.52
C SER A 287 0.50 -2.25 47.72
N ARG A 288 0.08 -2.49 48.98
CA ARG A 288 -1.31 -2.83 49.35
C ARG A 288 -2.05 -1.74 50.14
N GLN A 289 -1.34 -0.73 50.66
CA GLN A 289 -1.96 0.37 51.40
C GLN A 289 -2.35 1.55 50.48
N GLU A 290 -1.56 1.85 49.45
CA GLU A 290 -1.87 2.92 48.49
C GLU A 290 -3.08 2.62 47.58
N ARG A 291 -3.42 1.34 47.36
CA ARG A 291 -4.60 0.94 46.57
C ARG A 291 -5.92 0.93 47.35
N ARG A 292 -5.87 1.07 48.68
CA ARG A 292 -7.09 1.21 49.51
C ARG A 292 -7.47 2.67 49.74
N GLU A 293 -6.52 3.59 49.81
CA GLU A 293 -6.79 5.00 50.09
C GLU A 293 -7.29 5.82 48.87
N GLN A 294 -7.09 5.35 47.64
CA GLN A 294 -7.61 6.01 46.42
C GLN A 294 -9.06 5.63 46.07
N ARG A 295 -9.66 4.63 46.74
CA ARG A 295 -11.04 4.20 46.47
C ARG A 295 -12.10 4.90 47.34
N ASP A 296 -11.67 5.64 48.37
CA ASP A 296 -12.55 6.30 49.36
C ASP A 296 -12.66 7.83 49.17
N ARG A 297 -12.37 8.37 47.97
CA ARG A 297 -12.48 9.82 47.66
C ARG A 297 -13.29 10.16 46.40
N GLU A 298 -14.46 9.54 46.22
CA GLU A 298 -15.50 10.11 45.33
C GLU A 298 -16.57 10.84 46.18
N PRO A 299 -16.92 12.10 45.87
CA PRO A 299 -17.99 12.78 46.57
C PRO A 299 -19.38 12.36 46.05
N VAL A 300 -20.25 12.00 46.99
CA VAL A 300 -21.68 11.73 46.80
C VAL A 300 -22.41 13.03 46.46
N LEU A 301 -23.03 13.12 45.28
CA LEU A 301 -24.05 14.14 44.97
C LEU A 301 -25.44 13.57 45.24
N HIS A 302 -26.08 14.08 46.30
CA HIS A 302 -27.47 13.84 46.64
C HIS A 302 -28.42 14.48 45.62
N GLY A 303 -29.43 13.72 45.20
CA GLY A 303 -30.57 14.24 44.46
C GLY A 303 -31.56 14.96 45.37
N THR A 304 -32.17 16.03 44.85
CA THR A 304 -33.46 16.55 45.32
C THR A 304 -34.39 16.75 44.14
N THR A 305 -35.56 16.14 44.25
CA THR A 305 -36.74 16.27 43.40
C THR A 305 -37.47 17.58 43.68
N SER A 306 -37.96 18.28 42.64
CA SER A 306 -39.27 18.96 42.70
C SER A 306 -39.83 19.28 41.32
N SER A 307 -41.09 18.93 41.15
CA SER A 307 -41.99 19.16 40.02
C SER A 307 -42.57 20.58 39.96
N SER A 308 -42.71 21.12 38.76
CA SER A 308 -43.77 22.04 38.25
C SER A 308 -43.28 22.51 36.87
N GLY A 309 -44.06 22.78 35.82
CA GLY A 309 -45.47 22.92 35.57
C GLY A 309 -45.56 23.76 34.28
N TRP A 310 -46.21 23.22 33.25
CA TRP A 310 -46.87 23.89 32.11
C TRP A 310 -46.46 25.33 31.71
N THR A 311 -46.14 25.55 30.43
CA THR A 311 -47.07 26.24 29.51
C THR A 311 -46.59 26.19 28.05
N SER A 312 -47.59 26.02 27.21
CA SER A 312 -47.62 25.99 25.75
C SER A 312 -47.42 27.37 25.12
N SER A 313 -46.82 27.43 23.93
CA SER A 313 -47.27 28.34 22.85
C SER A 313 -46.92 27.77 21.48
N HIS A 314 -47.95 27.57 20.67
CA HIS A 314 -47.90 27.33 19.24
C HIS A 314 -47.37 28.56 18.48
N SER A 315 -46.68 28.34 17.37
CA SER A 315 -47.09 28.97 16.10
C SER A 315 -46.51 28.24 14.89
N THR A 316 -47.41 27.53 14.22
CA THR A 316 -47.33 27.12 12.83
C THR A 316 -47.79 28.30 11.96
N LEU A 317 -47.17 28.51 10.80
CA LEU A 317 -47.78 28.86 9.49
C LEU A 317 -46.63 29.37 8.58
N VAL A 318 -46.19 28.66 7.53
CA VAL A 318 -46.85 28.26 6.27
C VAL A 318 -46.44 29.18 5.10
N THR A 319 -45.71 28.54 4.18
CA THR A 319 -45.64 28.68 2.70
C THR A 319 -45.51 30.05 2.03
N SER A 320 -44.50 30.15 1.16
CA SER A 320 -44.68 30.12 -0.30
C SER A 320 -43.45 29.50 -0.95
#